data_AF-A0A9D5XL52-F1
#
_entry.id   AF-A0A9D5XL52-F1
#
_cell.length_a   1.000
_cell.length_b   1.000
_cell.length_c   1.000
_cell.angle_alpha   90.00
_cell.angle_beta   90.00
_cell.angle_gamma   90.00
#
_symmetry.space_group_name_H-M   'P 1'
#
loop_
_entity.id
_entity.type
_entity.pdbx_description
1 polymer ?
#
loop_
_entity_poly.entity_id
_entity_poly.type
_entity_poly.pdbx_seq_one_letter_code
_entity_poly.pdbx_strand_id
1 'polypeptide(L)'
;MSKTSAHTPRLAVLLLPWAAALLTGCLDQVPGLGPDPRTVVRENEAKAVGSACRHAMRGIEDCYTLNPKAPKAMVFAGWKDMDAYMREHKLDGSPSVFTQKPEAPKARQDNDIETEYARPRS
;
A
#
# COMPACT_ATOMS: atom_id res chain seq x y z
N MET A 1 -36.06 -38.06 43.77
CA MET A 1 -34.77 -38.49 43.22
C MET A 1 -34.63 -37.96 41.80
N SER A 2 -33.78 -36.96 41.61
CA SER A 2 -33.56 -36.26 40.33
C SER A 2 -32.65 -37.07 39.42
N LYS A 3 -33.11 -37.35 38.20
CA LYS A 3 -32.31 -37.96 37.13
C LYS A 3 -31.38 -36.88 36.55
N THR A 4 -30.08 -36.98 36.77
CA THR A 4 -29.08 -36.16 36.06
C THR A 4 -28.88 -36.72 34.65
N SER A 5 -29.30 -35.94 33.65
CA SER A 5 -29.14 -36.29 32.23
C SER A 5 -27.68 -36.09 31.80
N ALA A 6 -26.98 -37.19 31.53
CA ALA A 6 -25.59 -37.24 31.11
C ALA A 6 -25.41 -36.95 29.60
N HIS A 7 -25.91 -35.82 29.08
CA HIS A 7 -25.84 -35.47 27.65
C HIS A 7 -25.02 -34.21 27.32
N THR A 8 -24.39 -33.57 28.30
CA THR A 8 -23.84 -32.21 28.15
C THR A 8 -22.36 -32.04 27.77
N PRO A 9 -21.41 -32.99 27.91
CA PRO A 9 -20.00 -32.68 27.65
C PRO A 9 -19.61 -32.71 26.15
N ARG A 10 -20.30 -33.47 25.31
CA ARG A 10 -19.95 -33.64 23.88
C ARG A 10 -20.35 -32.45 23.00
N LEU A 11 -21.48 -31.81 23.30
CA LEU A 11 -21.94 -30.61 22.59
C LEU A 11 -21.08 -29.38 22.92
N ALA A 12 -20.63 -29.25 24.18
CA ALA A 12 -19.78 -28.15 24.60
C ALA A 12 -18.39 -28.17 23.92
N VAL A 13 -17.82 -29.37 23.71
CA VAL A 13 -16.52 -29.54 23.03
C VAL A 13 -16.59 -29.21 21.54
N LEU A 14 -17.74 -29.46 20.89
CA LEU A 14 -17.94 -29.15 19.47
C LEU A 14 -18.16 -27.66 19.18
N LEU A 15 -18.68 -26.89 20.15
CA LEU A 15 -18.95 -25.45 19.98
C LEU A 15 -17.73 -24.56 20.27
N LEU A 16 -16.76 -25.06 21.03
CA LEU A 16 -15.53 -24.34 21.40
C LEU A 16 -14.68 -23.87 20.19
N PRO A 17 -14.42 -24.70 19.15
CA PRO A 17 -13.64 -24.25 17.99
C PRO A 17 -14.39 -23.21 17.13
N TRP A 18 -15.73 -23.29 17.06
CA TRP A 18 -16.54 -22.28 16.36
C TRP A 18 -16.53 -20.94 17.09
N ALA A 19 -16.61 -20.96 18.41
CA ALA A 19 -16.44 -19.75 19.23
C ALA A 19 -15.02 -19.16 19.07
N ALA A 20 -13.98 -19.99 19.09
CA ALA A 20 -12.60 -19.54 18.89
C ALA A 20 -12.38 -18.95 17.48
N ALA A 21 -12.96 -19.54 16.44
CA ALA A 21 -12.89 -19.03 15.07
C ALA A 21 -13.60 -17.67 14.90
N LEU A 22 -14.69 -17.44 15.64
CA LEU A 22 -15.37 -16.14 15.66
C LEU A 22 -14.55 -15.06 16.38
N LEU A 23 -13.74 -15.41 17.38
CA LEU A 23 -12.85 -14.45 18.04
C LEU A 23 -11.62 -14.06 17.20
N THR A 24 -11.11 -14.96 16.33
CA THR A 24 -9.94 -14.63 15.49
C THR A 24 -10.22 -13.57 14.43
N GLY A 25 -11.49 -13.40 14.02
CA GLY A 25 -11.89 -12.39 13.03
C GLY A 25 -11.86 -10.94 13.54
N CYS A 26 -11.71 -10.71 14.85
CA CYS A 26 -11.64 -9.36 15.44
C CYS A 26 -10.21 -8.89 15.74
N LEU A 27 -9.18 -9.72 15.52
CA LEU A 27 -7.80 -9.32 15.80
C LEU A 27 -7.22 -8.33 14.76
N ASP A 28 -7.79 -8.26 13.56
CA ASP A 28 -7.36 -7.30 12.53
C ASP A 28 -7.75 -5.84 12.86
N GLN A 29 -8.65 -5.65 13.85
CA GLN A 29 -9.06 -4.33 14.32
C GLN A 29 -8.28 -3.84 15.55
N VAL A 30 -7.25 -4.54 16.03
CA VAL A 30 -6.46 -4.08 17.18
C VAL A 30 -5.68 -2.81 16.79
N PRO A 31 -5.98 -1.65 17.38
CA PRO A 31 -5.28 -0.41 17.05
C PRO A 31 -3.79 -0.54 17.36
N GLY A 32 -2.95 -0.42 16.33
CA GLY A 32 -1.48 -0.42 16.47
C GLY A 32 -0.74 -1.70 16.06
N LEU A 33 -1.44 -2.78 15.69
CA LEU A 33 -0.81 -3.99 15.10
C LEU A 33 -0.86 -4.04 13.56
N GLY A 34 -1.55 -3.09 12.93
CA GLY A 34 -1.61 -2.97 11.47
C GLY A 34 -0.34 -2.37 10.84
N PRO A 35 -0.21 -2.42 9.51
CA PRO A 35 0.86 -1.74 8.79
C PRO A 35 0.90 -0.24 9.16
N ASP A 36 2.09 0.35 9.21
CA ASP A 36 2.24 1.77 9.57
C ASP A 36 1.33 2.64 8.68
N PRO A 37 0.53 3.56 9.26
CA PRO A 37 -0.45 4.32 8.49
C PRO A 37 0.20 5.13 7.36
N ARG A 38 1.47 5.54 7.50
CA ARG A 38 2.18 6.27 6.43
C ARG A 38 2.54 5.35 5.27
N THR A 39 2.87 4.08 5.53
CA THR A 39 3.13 3.12 4.46
C THR A 39 1.85 2.82 3.68
N VAL A 40 0.73 2.66 4.37
CA VAL A 40 -0.59 2.44 3.73
C VAL A 40 -0.98 3.63 2.85
N VAL A 41 -0.84 4.87 3.37
CA VAL A 41 -1.10 6.08 2.58
C VAL A 41 -0.18 6.12 1.36
N ARG A 42 1.13 5.91 1.53
CA ARG A 42 2.09 5.93 0.42
C ARG A 42 1.76 4.90 -0.66
N GLU A 43 1.31 3.72 -0.27
CA GLU A 43 0.93 2.64 -1.18
C GLU A 43 -0.37 2.94 -1.93
N ASN A 44 -1.36 3.52 -1.24
CA ASN A 44 -2.62 3.94 -1.85
C ASN A 44 -2.43 5.11 -2.82
N GLU A 45 -1.59 6.08 -2.47
CA GLU A 45 -1.18 7.17 -3.37
C GLU A 45 -0.50 6.60 -4.63
N ALA A 46 0.39 5.63 -4.49
CA ALA A 46 1.05 4.99 -5.63
C ALA A 46 0.05 4.25 -6.55
N LYS A 47 -0.93 3.55 -5.98
CA LYS A 47 -2.03 2.95 -6.76
C LYS A 47 -2.84 4.02 -7.50
N ALA A 48 -3.20 5.12 -6.84
CA ALA A 48 -3.95 6.21 -7.45
C ALA A 48 -3.17 6.87 -8.60
N VAL A 49 -1.86 7.04 -8.43
CA VAL A 49 -0.97 7.50 -9.51
C VAL A 49 -1.02 6.54 -10.69
N GLY A 50 -0.87 5.23 -10.45
CA GLY A 50 -0.92 4.20 -11.48
C GLY A 50 -2.22 4.18 -12.28
N SER A 51 -3.36 4.25 -11.59
CA SER A 51 -4.68 4.28 -12.22
C SER A 51 -4.87 5.53 -13.07
N ALA A 52 -4.54 6.72 -12.53
CA ALA A 52 -4.58 7.97 -13.27
C ALA A 52 -3.69 7.92 -14.52
N CYS A 53 -2.50 7.34 -14.39
CA CYS A 53 -1.56 7.19 -15.49
C CYS A 53 -2.12 6.34 -16.63
N ARG A 54 -2.83 5.25 -16.30
CA ARG A 54 -3.47 4.42 -17.30
C ARG A 54 -4.61 5.14 -17.99
N HIS A 55 -5.45 5.82 -17.22
CA HIS A 55 -6.54 6.62 -17.76
C HIS A 55 -6.02 7.74 -18.67
N ALA A 56 -4.84 8.27 -18.36
CA ALA A 56 -4.12 9.24 -19.16
C ALA A 56 -3.49 8.67 -20.46
N MET A 57 -3.77 7.41 -20.80
CA MET A 57 -3.24 6.71 -21.97
C MET A 57 -1.71 6.66 -22.02
N ARG A 58 -1.04 6.59 -20.86
CA ARG A 58 0.42 6.45 -20.78
C ARG A 58 0.86 5.00 -20.58
N GLY A 59 2.04 4.69 -21.13
CA GLY A 59 2.77 3.47 -20.83
C GLY A 59 3.26 3.46 -19.38
N ILE A 60 3.40 2.27 -18.80
CA ILE A 60 3.83 2.13 -17.39
C ILE A 60 5.26 2.67 -17.15
N GLU A 61 6.13 2.58 -18.15
CA GLU A 61 7.52 3.09 -18.09
C GLU A 61 7.56 4.63 -17.93
N ASP A 62 6.64 5.33 -18.60
CA ASP A 62 6.50 6.79 -18.44
C ASP A 62 6.05 7.11 -17.01
N CYS A 63 5.15 6.31 -16.45
CA CYS A 63 4.62 6.51 -15.10
C CYS A 63 5.71 6.33 -14.03
N TYR A 64 6.63 5.39 -14.22
CA TYR A 64 7.79 5.23 -13.35
C TYR A 64 8.76 6.40 -13.45
N THR A 65 8.95 6.93 -14.67
CA THR A 65 9.80 8.09 -14.91
C THR A 65 9.21 9.35 -14.28
N LEU A 66 7.89 9.52 -14.38
CA LEU A 66 7.14 10.67 -13.84
C LEU A 66 7.05 10.64 -12.31
N ASN A 67 7.07 9.46 -11.71
CA ASN A 67 6.84 9.27 -10.27
C ASN A 67 7.96 8.44 -9.62
N PRO A 68 9.22 8.93 -9.62
CA PRO A 68 10.38 8.14 -9.18
C PRO A 68 10.36 7.79 -7.68
N LYS A 69 9.57 8.51 -6.88
CA LYS A 69 9.39 8.28 -5.44
C LYS A 69 8.26 7.30 -5.12
N ALA A 70 7.41 6.97 -6.09
CA ALA A 70 6.29 6.08 -5.88
C ALA A 70 6.74 4.61 -5.93
N PRO A 71 6.28 3.74 -5.02
CA PRO A 71 6.50 2.31 -5.09
C PRO A 71 6.03 1.72 -6.43
N LYS A 72 6.99 1.33 -7.30
CA LYS A 72 6.71 0.85 -8.67
C LYS A 72 5.70 -0.30 -8.72
N ALA A 73 5.76 -1.22 -7.76
CA ALA A 73 4.81 -2.33 -7.66
C ALA A 73 3.37 -1.85 -7.46
N MET A 74 3.16 -0.82 -6.64
CA MET A 74 1.84 -0.28 -6.35
C MET A 74 1.33 0.62 -7.48
N VAL A 75 2.22 1.35 -8.15
CA VAL A 75 1.90 2.04 -9.41
C VAL A 75 1.44 1.04 -10.47
N PHE A 76 2.15 -0.07 -10.65
CA PHE A 76 1.72 -1.11 -11.59
C PHE A 76 0.38 -1.72 -11.20
N ALA A 77 0.16 -1.96 -9.90
CA ALA A 77 -1.10 -2.48 -9.40
C ALA A 77 -2.29 -1.56 -9.74
N GLY A 78 -2.17 -0.26 -9.50
CA GLY A 78 -3.21 0.70 -9.90
C GLY A 78 -3.40 0.80 -11.41
N TRP A 79 -2.31 0.71 -12.18
CA TRP A 79 -2.35 0.76 -13.64
C TRP A 79 -3.11 -0.44 -14.23
N LYS A 80 -2.84 -1.66 -13.77
CA LYS A 80 -3.56 -2.87 -14.22
C LYS A 80 -5.04 -2.86 -13.81
N ASP A 81 -5.35 -2.32 -12.63
CA ASP A 81 -6.73 -2.27 -12.12
C ASP A 81 -7.55 -1.31 -12.98
N MET A 82 -7.00 -0.13 -13.29
CA MET A 82 -7.67 0.82 -14.18
C MET A 82 -7.74 0.30 -15.63
N ASP A 83 -6.73 -0.43 -16.10
CA ASP A 83 -6.76 -1.07 -17.41
C ASP A 83 -7.91 -2.08 -17.53
N ALA A 84 -8.02 -2.99 -16.56
CA ALA A 84 -9.11 -3.95 -16.49
C ALA A 84 -10.46 -3.21 -16.45
N TYR A 85 -10.59 -2.21 -15.57
CA TYR A 85 -11.81 -1.41 -15.44
C TYR A 85 -12.21 -0.73 -16.76
N MET A 86 -11.28 -0.09 -17.46
CA MET A 86 -11.58 0.55 -18.75
C MET A 86 -12.03 -0.47 -19.81
N ARG A 87 -11.44 -1.67 -19.84
CA ARG A 87 -11.83 -2.73 -20.80
C ARG A 87 -13.21 -3.31 -20.48
N GLU A 88 -13.48 -3.56 -19.21
CA GLU A 88 -14.74 -4.10 -18.73
C GLU A 88 -15.90 -3.11 -18.95
N HIS A 89 -15.65 -1.82 -18.74
CA HIS A 89 -16.66 -0.78 -18.80
C HIS A 89 -16.64 0.07 -20.08
N LYS A 90 -15.77 -0.25 -21.05
CA LYS A 90 -15.62 0.47 -22.33
C LYS A 90 -15.42 1.98 -22.13
N LEU A 91 -14.60 2.35 -21.16
CA LEU A 91 -14.27 3.73 -20.89
C LEU A 91 -13.15 4.20 -21.82
N ASP A 92 -13.34 5.37 -22.40
CA ASP A 92 -12.28 6.05 -23.13
C ASP A 92 -11.30 6.68 -22.13
N GLY A 93 -10.01 6.55 -22.43
CA GLY A 93 -8.98 7.31 -21.72
C GLY A 93 -8.95 8.76 -22.14
N SER A 94 -8.37 9.62 -21.30
CA SER A 94 -8.19 11.05 -21.57
C SER A 94 -6.70 11.37 -21.64
N PRO A 95 -6.10 11.47 -22.84
CA PRO A 95 -4.68 11.73 -23.00
C PRO A 95 -4.23 12.95 -22.21
N SER A 96 -3.16 12.82 -21.43
CA SER A 96 -2.64 13.95 -20.67
C SER A 96 -2.05 15.02 -21.59
N VAL A 97 -2.47 16.27 -21.39
CA VAL A 97 -1.90 17.45 -22.08
C VAL A 97 -0.52 17.84 -21.54
N PHE A 98 -0.10 17.28 -20.40
CA PHE A 98 1.19 17.54 -19.79
C PHE A 98 2.24 16.58 -20.37
N THR A 99 3.24 17.10 -21.07
CA THR A 99 4.29 16.30 -21.73
C THR A 99 5.66 16.40 -21.07
N GLN A 100 5.78 17.09 -19.94
CA GLN A 100 7.10 17.29 -19.33
C GLN A 100 7.59 16.01 -18.63
N LYS A 101 8.71 15.48 -19.12
CA LYS A 101 9.52 14.50 -18.41
C LYS A 101 10.16 15.20 -17.21
N PRO A 102 10.11 14.64 -15.98
CA PRO A 102 10.73 15.30 -14.83
C PRO A 102 12.23 15.48 -15.10
N GLU A 103 12.73 16.67 -14.84
CA GLU A 103 14.16 16.94 -14.88
C GLU A 103 14.84 16.04 -13.84
N ALA A 104 15.97 15.41 -14.21
CA ALA A 104 16.69 14.53 -13.30
C ALA A 104 16.99 15.29 -11.99
N PRO A 105 16.82 14.68 -10.80
CA PRO A 105 17.12 15.34 -9.55
C PRO A 105 18.56 15.86 -9.60
N LYS A 106 18.75 17.18 -9.51
CA LYS A 106 20.11 17.74 -9.41
C LYS A 106 20.77 17.10 -8.19
N ALA A 107 21.88 16.40 -8.41
CA ALA A 107 22.70 15.91 -7.31
C ALA A 107 23.02 17.11 -6.41
N ARG A 108 22.62 17.04 -5.15
CA ARG A 108 23.04 18.01 -4.15
C ARG A 108 24.56 17.87 -4.05
N GLN A 109 25.31 18.84 -4.56
CA GLN A 109 26.74 18.94 -4.28
C GLN A 109 26.88 19.18 -2.78
N ASP A 110 27.25 18.12 -2.07
CA ASP A 110 27.72 18.17 -0.69
C ASP A 110 29.20 18.52 -0.75
N ASN A 111 29.53 19.81 -0.79
CA ASN A 111 30.91 20.29 -0.77
C ASN A 111 31.19 21.24 0.42
N ASP A 112 30.27 21.39 1.37
CA ASP A 112 30.41 22.41 2.42
C ASP A 112 30.41 21.85 3.86
N ILE A 113 30.76 20.57 4.05
CA ILE A 113 30.97 19.99 5.39
C ILE A 113 32.41 19.48 5.55
N GLU A 114 33.40 20.36 5.36
CA GLU A 114 34.73 20.13 5.94
C GLU A 114 35.51 21.44 6.08
N THR A 115 35.28 22.22 7.15
CA THR A 115 36.31 23.00 7.87
C THR A 115 35.72 23.64 9.15
N GLU A 116 35.26 22.86 10.11
CA GLU A 116 35.07 23.37 11.49
C GLU A 116 35.37 22.26 12.49
N TYR A 117 36.60 21.73 12.49
CA TYR A 117 37.15 21.07 13.68
C TYR A 117 38.69 20.99 13.68
N ALA A 118 39.37 22.13 13.57
CA ALA A 118 40.75 22.22 14.02
C ALA A 118 40.75 22.48 15.55
N ARG A 119 40.66 21.41 16.35
CA ARG A 119 40.91 21.49 17.79
C ARG A 119 42.41 21.75 18.01
N PRO A 120 42.82 22.82 18.73
CA PRO A 120 44.23 23.00 19.06
C PRO A 120 44.65 21.93 20.07
N ARG A 121 45.74 21.22 19.76
CA ARG A 121 46.39 20.28 20.69
C ARG A 121 47.31 21.12 21.57
N SER A 122 46.97 21.19 22.86
CA SER A 122 47.85 21.67 23.94
C SER A 122 49.15 20.89 23.99
#